data_AF-A0A0W0DJT3-F1
#
_entry.id   AF-A0A0W0DJT3-F1
#
_cell.length_a   1.000
_cell.length_b   1.000
_cell.length_c   1.000
_cell.angle_alpha   90.00
_cell.angle_beta   90.00
_cell.angle_gamma   90.00
#
_symmetry.space_group_name_H-M   'P 1'
#
loop_
_entity.id
_entity.type
_entity.pdbx_description
1 polymer ?
#
loop_
_entity_poly.entity_id
_entity_poly.type
_entity_poly.pdbx_seq_one_letter_code
_entity_poly.pdbx_strand_id
1 'polypeptide(L)'
;MIERLQSLANRLVVRGNQLATKSIYYGKVTAEVSKQIYAKEGLKPPTVNEFKSTYCKLYKQGLQYFNKPSEIINCAKNIKKPDALKYGSYLVQFLGFYSVGEIIGRRKFIGYKNYEHNAKAAH
;
A
#
# COMPACT_ATOMS: atom_id res chain seq x y z
N MET A 1 -2.39 51.67 17.49
CA MET A 1 -1.59 50.73 16.67
C MET A 1 -1.62 49.30 17.22
N ILE A 2 -1.48 49.14 18.54
CA ILE A 2 -1.53 47.84 19.25
C ILE A 2 -2.86 47.08 19.05
N GLU A 3 -4.00 47.78 19.06
CA GLU A 3 -5.32 47.17 18.81
C GLU A 3 -5.46 46.55 17.41
N ARG A 4 -4.81 47.16 16.40
CA ARG A 4 -4.79 46.61 15.03
C ARG A 4 -3.98 45.31 14.97
N LEU A 5 -2.85 45.25 15.67
CA LEU A 5 -2.05 44.03 15.82
C LEU A 5 -2.81 42.92 16.54
N GLN A 6 -3.51 43.23 17.63
CA GLN A 6 -4.38 42.27 18.33
C GLN A 6 -5.50 41.75 17.42
N SER A 7 -6.11 42.62 16.61
CA SER A 7 -7.15 42.22 15.66
C SER A 7 -6.64 41.29 14.54
N LEU A 8 -5.41 41.50 14.05
CA LEU A 8 -4.77 40.64 13.05
C LEU A 8 -4.39 39.28 13.65
N ALA A 9 -3.85 39.26 14.87
CA ALA A 9 -3.56 38.03 15.59
C ALA A 9 -4.83 37.19 15.81
N ASN A 10 -5.92 37.82 16.26
CA ASN A 10 -7.21 37.16 16.44
C ASN A 10 -7.77 36.60 15.11
N ARG A 11 -7.61 37.32 14.00
CA ARG A 11 -8.01 36.84 12.67
C ARG A 11 -7.21 35.59 12.26
N LEU A 12 -5.90 35.56 12.48
CA LEU A 12 -5.07 34.40 12.16
C LEU A 12 -5.45 33.18 13.02
N VAL A 13 -5.69 33.38 14.31
CA VAL A 13 -6.13 32.30 15.22
C VAL A 13 -7.49 31.75 14.78
N VAL A 14 -8.46 32.61 14.44
CA VAL A 14 -9.77 32.17 13.94
C VAL A 14 -9.65 31.39 12.62
N ARG A 15 -8.82 31.88 11.67
CA ARG A 15 -8.57 31.18 10.41
C ARG A 15 -7.87 29.83 10.63
N GLY A 16 -6.89 29.78 11.54
CA GLY A 16 -6.21 28.54 11.93
C GLY A 16 -7.18 27.51 12.49
N ASN A 17 -8.05 27.92 13.43
CA ASN A 17 -9.09 27.06 13.99
C ASN A 17 -10.10 26.58 12.94
N GLN A 18 -10.46 27.44 11.98
CA GLN A 18 -11.33 27.04 10.87
C GLN A 18 -10.68 25.99 9.96
N LEU A 19 -9.40 26.13 9.64
CA LEU A 19 -8.66 25.14 8.85
C LEU A 19 -8.51 23.83 9.62
N ALA A 20 -8.13 23.88 10.90
CA ALA A 20 -8.02 22.70 11.74
C ALA A 20 -9.35 21.93 11.82
N THR A 21 -10.46 22.64 12.06
CA THR A 21 -11.79 22.02 12.12
C THR A 21 -12.18 21.36 10.80
N LYS A 22 -11.91 22.02 9.66
CA LYS A 22 -12.16 21.45 8.33
C LYS A 22 -11.32 20.21 8.08
N SER A 23 -10.01 20.25 8.38
CA SER A 23 -9.12 19.11 8.19
C SER A 23 -9.53 17.92 9.05
N ILE A 24 -9.95 18.15 10.31
CA ILE A 24 -10.47 17.10 11.18
C ILE A 24 -11.74 16.48 10.59
N TYR A 25 -12.67 17.31 10.11
CA TYR A 25 -13.91 16.83 9.49
C TYR A 25 -13.62 15.96 8.26
N TYR A 26 -12.83 16.46 7.31
CA TYR A 26 -12.47 15.69 6.12
C TYR A 26 -11.66 14.44 6.45
N GLY A 27 -10.81 14.49 7.47
CA GLY A 27 -10.09 13.33 7.98
C GLY A 27 -11.03 12.24 8.48
N LYS A 28 -12.05 12.59 9.26
CA LYS A 28 -13.07 11.65 9.75
C LYS A 28 -13.90 11.04 8.62
N VAL A 29 -14.38 11.87 7.69
CA VAL A 29 -15.16 11.39 6.53
C VAL A 29 -14.32 10.42 5.69
N THR A 30 -13.07 10.80 5.39
CA THR A 30 -12.15 9.95 4.62
C THR A 30 -11.86 8.64 5.34
N ALA A 31 -11.73 8.64 6.67
CA ALA A 31 -11.53 7.43 7.46
C ALA A 31 -12.75 6.48 7.40
N GLU A 32 -13.97 7.00 7.53
CA GLU A 32 -15.20 6.19 7.42
C GLU A 32 -15.39 5.61 6.02
N VAL A 33 -15.12 6.42 4.98
CA VAL A 33 -15.15 5.96 3.58
C VAL A 33 -14.10 4.87 3.36
N SER A 34 -12.89 5.05 3.88
CA SER A 34 -11.81 4.05 3.77
C SER A 34 -12.19 2.73 4.43
N LYS A 35 -12.88 2.77 5.58
CA LYS A 35 -13.38 1.57 6.28
C LYS A 35 -14.41 0.82 5.44
N GLN A 36 -15.32 1.54 4.77
CA GLN A 36 -16.30 0.93 3.88
C GLN A 36 -15.63 0.24 2.68
N ILE A 37 -14.63 0.90 2.07
CA ILE A 37 -13.86 0.34 0.97
C ILE A 37 -13.10 -0.90 1.44
N TYR A 38 -12.44 -0.84 2.60
CA TYR A 38 -11.70 -1.99 3.16
C TYR A 38 -12.58 -3.23 3.32
N ALA A 39 -13.81 -3.05 3.79
CA ALA A 39 -14.77 -4.14 3.95
C ALA A 39 -15.33 -4.62 2.60
N LYS A 40 -15.70 -3.72 1.68
CA LYS A 40 -16.31 -4.04 0.39
C LYS A 40 -15.34 -4.69 -0.59
N GLU A 41 -14.11 -4.19 -0.65
CA GLU A 41 -13.05 -4.71 -1.53
C GLU A 41 -12.38 -5.98 -0.96
N GLY A 42 -12.80 -6.44 0.22
CA GLY A 42 -12.26 -7.66 0.81
C GLY A 42 -10.77 -7.56 1.12
N LEU A 43 -10.27 -6.37 1.49
CA LEU A 43 -8.86 -6.15 1.86
C LEU A 43 -8.47 -6.81 3.20
N LYS A 44 -9.43 -7.48 3.85
CA LYS A 44 -9.17 -8.33 5.01
C LYS A 44 -8.28 -9.51 4.60
N PRO A 45 -7.28 -9.88 5.42
CA PRO A 45 -6.51 -11.08 5.16
C PRO A 45 -7.47 -12.29 5.12
N PRO A 46 -7.30 -13.21 4.14
CA PRO A 46 -8.15 -14.38 4.01
C PRO A 46 -7.99 -15.32 5.22
N THR A 47 -8.98 -16.18 5.42
CA THR A 47 -8.90 -17.20 6.46
C THR A 47 -7.82 -18.23 6.13
N VAL A 48 -7.26 -18.88 7.16
CA VAL A 48 -6.20 -19.90 6.99
C VAL A 48 -6.66 -21.04 6.07
N ASN A 49 -7.95 -21.40 6.12
CA ASN A 49 -8.52 -22.44 5.27
C ASN A 49 -8.57 -22.03 3.79
N GLU A 50 -8.95 -20.78 3.49
CA GLU A 50 -8.94 -20.24 2.13
C GLU A 50 -7.52 -20.17 1.58
N PHE A 51 -6.55 -19.77 2.42
CA PHE A 51 -5.14 -19.75 2.07
C PHE A 51 -4.63 -21.16 1.71
N LYS A 52 -4.89 -22.16 2.57
CA LYS A 52 -4.51 -23.56 2.32
C LYS A 52 -5.11 -24.09 1.02
N SER A 53 -6.40 -23.84 0.78
CA SER A 53 -7.09 -24.27 -0.43
C SER A 53 -6.47 -23.65 -1.68
N THR A 54 -6.20 -22.34 -1.66
CA THR A 54 -5.60 -21.61 -2.77
C THR A 54 -4.17 -22.08 -3.04
N TYR A 55 -3.36 -22.25 -1.99
CA TYR A 55 -2.00 -22.77 -2.11
C TYR A 55 -1.98 -24.19 -2.71
N CYS A 56 -2.83 -25.10 -2.22
CA CYS A 56 -2.94 -26.44 -2.78
C CYS A 56 -3.38 -26.44 -4.26
N LYS A 57 -4.30 -25.54 -4.65
CA LYS A 57 -4.72 -25.40 -6.05
C LYS A 57 -3.57 -24.91 -6.94
N LEU A 58 -2.87 -23.86 -6.51
CA LEU A 58 -1.72 -23.32 -7.25
C LEU A 58 -0.61 -24.35 -7.41
N TYR A 59 -0.31 -25.09 -6.35
CA TYR A 59 0.69 -26.15 -6.39
C TYR A 59 0.33 -27.25 -7.39
N LYS A 60 -0.92 -27.73 -7.37
CA LYS A 60 -1.42 -28.74 -8.32
C LYS A 60 -1.40 -28.23 -9.76
N GLN A 61 -1.83 -26.98 -9.98
CA GLN A 61 -1.77 -26.33 -11.30
C GLN A 61 -0.33 -26.21 -11.80
N GLY A 62 0.60 -25.79 -10.95
CA GLY A 62 2.02 -25.74 -11.27
C GLY A 62 2.55 -27.09 -11.76
N LEU A 63 2.29 -28.16 -11.00
CA LEU A 63 2.67 -29.52 -11.41
C LEU A 63 2.02 -29.95 -12.74
N GLN A 64 0.75 -29.62 -12.97
CA GLN A 64 0.08 -29.91 -14.23
C GLN A 64 0.72 -29.19 -15.42
N TYR A 65 1.13 -27.93 -15.24
CA TYR A 65 1.83 -27.16 -16.26
C TYR A 65 3.23 -27.73 -16.56
N PHE A 66 3.98 -28.15 -15.54
CA PHE A 66 5.27 -28.83 -15.75
C PHE A 66 5.12 -30.12 -16.56
N ASN A 67 4.06 -30.91 -16.32
CA ASN A 67 3.83 -32.17 -17.02
C ASN A 67 3.27 -31.99 -18.45
N LYS A 68 2.76 -30.79 -18.80
CA LYS A 68 2.15 -30.49 -20.12
C LYS A 68 2.64 -29.15 -20.68
N PRO A 69 3.90 -29.06 -21.15
CA PRO A 69 4.48 -27.81 -21.65
C PRO A 69 3.75 -27.25 -22.89
N SER A 70 3.12 -28.11 -23.69
CA SER A 70 2.37 -27.72 -24.90
C SER A 70 1.18 -26.80 -24.60
N GLU A 71 0.54 -26.96 -23.44
CA GLU A 71 -0.60 -26.13 -23.04
C GLU A 71 -0.15 -24.72 -22.61
N ILE A 72 1.03 -24.59 -22.00
CA ILE A 72 1.61 -23.29 -21.61
C ILE A 72 1.93 -22.46 -22.86
N ILE A 73 2.56 -23.08 -23.87
CA ILE A 73 2.95 -22.40 -25.11
C ILE A 73 1.71 -21.90 -25.85
N ASN A 74 0.66 -22.72 -25.92
CA ASN A 74 -0.62 -22.32 -26.51
C ASN A 74 -1.30 -21.20 -25.72
N CYS A 75 -1.21 -21.22 -24.40
CA CYS A 75 -1.77 -20.18 -23.53
C CYS A 75 -1.02 -18.85 -23.69
N ALA A 76 0.32 -18.88 -23.77
CA ALA A 76 1.16 -17.70 -24.00
C ALA A 76 0.90 -17.08 -25.39
N LYS A 77 0.71 -17.93 -26.42
CA LYS A 77 0.43 -17.48 -27.79
C LYS A 77 -0.97 -16.86 -27.94
N ASN A 78 -1.92 -17.23 -27.08
CA ASN A 78 -3.29 -16.72 -27.10
C ASN A 78 -3.53 -15.54 -26.16
N ILE A 79 -2.50 -14.97 -25.55
CA ILE A 79 -2.67 -13.85 -24.60
C ILE A 79 -3.16 -12.60 -25.36
N LYS A 80 -4.30 -12.05 -24.92
CA LYS A 80 -4.85 -10.82 -25.52
C LYS A 80 -4.23 -9.61 -24.82
N LYS A 81 -4.14 -8.48 -25.54
CA LYS A 81 -3.70 -7.17 -24.99
C LYS A 81 -4.35 -6.78 -23.64
N PRO A 82 -5.68 -6.93 -23.44
CA PRO A 82 -6.30 -6.62 -22.15
C PRO A 82 -5.83 -7.54 -21.01
N ASP A 83 -5.49 -8.79 -21.30
CA ASP A 83 -5.03 -9.75 -20.29
C ASP A 83 -3.59 -9.44 -19.87
N ALA A 84 -2.74 -9.08 -20.83
CA ALA A 84 -1.38 -8.61 -20.54
C ALA A 84 -1.38 -7.38 -19.62
N LEU A 85 -2.30 -6.42 -19.84
CA LEU A 85 -2.41 -5.24 -19.00
C LEU A 85 -2.85 -5.59 -17.57
N LYS A 86 -3.81 -6.51 -17.42
CA LYS A 86 -4.25 -7.01 -16.11
C LYS A 86 -3.11 -7.70 -15.36
N TYR A 87 -2.43 -8.65 -15.98
CA TYR A 87 -1.31 -9.34 -15.34
C TYR A 87 -0.15 -8.38 -15.01
N GLY A 88 0.11 -7.41 -15.88
CA GLY A 88 1.07 -6.34 -15.60
C GLY A 88 0.69 -5.52 -14.38
N SER A 89 -0.59 -5.15 -14.24
CA SER A 89 -1.07 -4.42 -13.05
C SER A 89 -0.91 -5.23 -11.75
N TYR A 90 -1.14 -6.54 -11.79
CA TYR A 90 -0.92 -7.42 -10.64
C TYR A 90 0.56 -7.53 -10.26
N LEU A 91 1.47 -7.60 -11.24
CA LEU A 91 2.91 -7.60 -10.97
C LEU A 91 3.35 -6.31 -10.26
N VAL A 92 2.89 -5.14 -10.75
CA VAL A 92 3.17 -3.86 -10.11
C VAL A 92 2.60 -3.84 -8.68
N GLN A 93 1.40 -4.38 -8.49
CA GLN A 93 0.78 -4.46 -7.17
C GLN A 93 1.57 -5.36 -6.21
N PHE A 94 2.07 -6.52 -6.66
CA PHE A 94 2.91 -7.39 -5.85
C PHE A 94 4.23 -6.74 -5.47
N LEU A 95 4.89 -6.03 -6.40
CA LEU A 95 6.09 -5.25 -6.11
C LEU A 95 5.81 -4.14 -5.09
N GLY A 96 4.65 -3.49 -5.19
CA GLY A 96 4.19 -2.51 -4.22
C GLY A 96 4.04 -3.12 -2.82
N PHE A 97 3.31 -4.23 -2.69
CA PHE A 97 3.12 -4.91 -1.41
C PHE A 97 4.44 -5.44 -0.82
N TYR A 98 5.34 -5.96 -1.64
CA TYR A 98 6.68 -6.38 -1.21
C TYR A 98 7.45 -5.20 -0.59
N SER A 99 7.45 -4.04 -1.28
CA SER A 99 8.13 -2.83 -0.81
C SER A 99 7.54 -2.31 0.50
N VAL A 100 6.21 -2.30 0.63
CA VAL A 100 5.52 -1.95 1.88
C VAL A 100 5.91 -2.92 3.01
N GLY A 101 6.00 -4.21 2.71
CA GLY A 101 6.48 -5.24 3.64
C GLY A 101 7.90 -4.97 4.12
N GLU A 102 8.82 -4.60 3.23
CA GLU A 102 10.19 -4.21 3.62
C GLU A 102 10.21 -2.96 4.50
N ILE A 103 9.40 -1.94 4.20
CA ILE A 103 9.29 -0.71 5.00
C ILE A 103 8.81 -1.05 6.42
N ILE A 104 7.79 -1.89 6.55
CA ILE A 104 7.24 -2.34 7.84
C ILE A 104 8.27 -3.19 8.59
N GLY A 105 8.89 -4.17 7.91
CA GLY A 105 9.90 -5.06 8.49
C GLY A 105 11.13 -4.31 9.00
N ARG A 106 11.59 -3.30 8.27
CA ARG A 106 12.71 -2.43 8.65
C ARG A 106 12.31 -1.28 9.58
N ARG A 107 11.00 -1.03 9.74
CA ARG A 107 10.43 0.11 10.48
C ARG A 107 11.01 1.47 10.05
N LYS A 108 11.29 1.61 8.75
CA LYS A 108 11.95 2.79 8.18
C LYS A 108 11.40 3.12 6.82
N PHE A 109 11.07 4.39 6.63
CA PHE A 109 10.52 4.89 5.36
C PHE A 109 11.61 5.12 4.30
N ILE A 110 12.81 5.59 4.69
CA ILE A 110 13.90 5.92 3.77
C ILE A 110 15.22 5.37 4.30
N GLY A 111 15.97 4.66 3.44
CA GLY A 111 17.37 4.30 3.67
C GLY A 111 17.65 3.27 4.79
N TYR A 112 18.81 2.61 4.70
CA TYR A 112 19.35 1.81 5.80
C TYR A 112 20.09 2.72 6.77
N LYS A 113 20.26 2.30 8.04
CA LYS A 113 21.10 3.07 8.97
C LYS A 113 22.53 2.97 8.45
N ASN A 114 23.15 4.08 8.08
CA ASN A 114 24.60 4.11 7.87
C ASN A 114 25.23 3.98 9.27
N TYR A 115 25.73 2.78 9.60
CA TYR A 115 26.49 2.57 10.85
C TYR A 115 27.91 3.17 10.77
N GLU A 116 28.33 3.65 9.60
CA GLU A 116 29.68 4.11 9.31
C GLU A 116 30.10 5.39 10.06
N HIS A 117 29.17 6.30 10.38
CA HIS A 117 29.51 7.59 11.01
C HIS A 117 29.78 7.48 12.52
N ASN A 118 29.25 6.46 13.20
CA ASN A 118 29.44 6.31 14.66
C ASN A 118 30.70 5.52 15.03
N ALA A 119 31.38 4.87 14.07
CA ALA A 119 32.61 4.13 14.32
C ALA A 119 33.86 5.03 14.39
N LYS A 120 33.81 6.25 13.83
CA LYS A 120 34.93 7.22 13.88
C LYS A 120 34.89 8.19 15.07
N ALA A 121 33.82 8.19 15.86
CA ALA A 121 33.69 9.02 17.06
C ALA A 121 34.13 8.30 18.35
N ALA A 122 34.57 7.04 18.23
CA ALA A 122 35.01 6.19 19.35
C ALA A 122 36.54 5.93 19.35
N HIS A 123 37.30 6.69 18.58
CA HIS A 123 38.77 6.70 18.56
C HIS A 123 39.30 8.08 18.92
#